data_AF-A0A538C5P1-F1
#
_entry.id   AF-A0A538C5P1-F1
#
_cell.length_a   1.000
_cell.length_b   1.000
_cell.length_c   1.000
_cell.angle_alpha   90.00
_cell.angle_beta   90.00
_cell.angle_gamma   90.00
#
_symmetry.space_group_name_H-M   'P 1'
#
loop_
_entity.id
_entity.type
_entity.pdbx_description
1 polymer ?
#
loop_
_entity_poly.entity_id
_entity_poly.type
_entity_poly.pdbx_seq_one_letter_code
_entity_poly.pdbx_strand_id
1 'polypeptide(L)' 'MTGFLTGKVVLITRPREEAGELATLLEERGAHPLVAPAIERFSVPDEPLGEALRSLVAGRFAWAVFTSEAG' A
#
# COMPACT_ATOMS: atom_id res chain seq x y z
N MET A 1 21.37 15.21 17.90
CA MET A 1 20.18 14.68 18.59
C MET A 1 19.96 13.26 18.09
N THR A 2 19.80 12.28 18.97
CA THR A 2 19.43 10.91 18.58
C THR A 2 17.94 10.89 18.26
N GLY A 3 17.55 10.32 17.11
CA GLY A 3 16.15 10.19 16.73
C GLY A 3 15.41 9.26 17.70
N PHE A 4 14.09 9.46 17.87
CA PHE A 4 13.31 8.73 18.88
C PHE A 4 13.21 7.21 18.65
N LEU A 5 13.68 6.70 17.51
CA LEU A 5 13.75 5.27 17.19
C LEU A 5 15.17 4.69 17.27
N THR A 6 16.14 5.44 17.83
CA THR A 6 17.54 5.01 17.95
C THR A 6 17.66 3.60 18.56
N GLY A 7 18.33 2.70 17.83
CA GLY A 7 18.60 1.32 18.27
C GLY A 7 17.42 0.35 18.11
N LYS A 8 16.29 0.78 17.56
CA LYS A 8 15.16 -0.10 17.22
C LYS A 8 15.39 -0.76 15.87
N VAL A 9 15.10 -2.06 15.80
CA VAL A 9 15.02 -2.80 14.54
C VAL A 9 13.53 -2.93 14.18
N VAL A 10 13.16 -2.59 12.93
CA VAL A 10 11.76 -2.58 12.49
C VAL A 10 11.60 -3.46 11.25
N LEU A 11 10.83 -4.54 11.37
CA LEU A 11 10.49 -5.41 10.24
C LEU A 11 9.41 -4.76 9.38
N ILE A 12 9.66 -4.64 8.07
CA ILE A 12 8.72 -4.13 7.08
C ILE A 12 8.31 -5.29 6.16
N THR A 13 7.03 -5.65 6.22
CA THR A 13 6.44 -6.74 5.42
C THR A 13 5.63 -6.26 4.21
N ARG A 14 5.59 -4.94 3.97
CA ARG A 14 4.89 -4.32 2.83
C ARG A 14 5.45 -4.80 1.48
N PRO A 15 4.67 -4.68 0.39
CA PRO A 15 5.16 -4.88 -0.96
C PRO A 15 6.45 -4.10 -1.23
N ARG A 16 7.30 -4.66 -2.08
CA ARG A 16 8.67 -4.16 -2.30
C ARG A 16 8.69 -2.71 -2.75
N GLU A 17 7.74 -2.34 -3.61
CA GLU A 17 7.58 -1.02 -4.20
C GLU A 17 7.21 0.04 -3.16
N GLU A 18 6.50 -0.37 -2.10
CA GLU A 18 6.04 0.52 -1.03
C GLU A 18 6.96 0.52 0.20
N ALA A 19 7.83 -0.49 0.34
CA ALA A 19 8.69 -0.62 1.52
C ALA A 19 9.77 0.48 1.61
N GLY A 20 10.21 1.00 0.46
CA GLY A 20 11.35 1.94 0.38
C GLY A 20 11.12 3.25 1.12
N GLU A 21 9.99 3.92 0.88
CA GLU A 21 9.69 5.21 1.52
C GLU A 21 9.60 5.08 3.05
N LEU A 22 8.94 4.03 3.54
CA LEU A 22 8.83 3.76 4.97
C LEU A 22 10.19 3.44 5.60
N ALA A 23 11.06 2.70 4.90
CA ALA A 23 12.41 2.41 5.36
C ALA A 23 13.21 3.71 5.55
N THR A 24 13.21 4.60 4.56
CA THR A 24 13.89 5.91 4.64
C THR A 24 13.40 6.72 5.85
N LEU A 25 12.08 6.82 6.04
CA LEU A 25 11.50 7.58 7.15
C LEU A 25 11.88 7.01 8.53
N LEU A 26 12.08 5.70 8.63
CA LEU A 26 12.53 5.02 9.85
C LEU A 26 14.03 5.25 10.10
N GLU A 27 14.86 5.16 9.06
CA GLU A 27 16.30 5.45 9.13
C GLU A 27 16.56 6.89 9.59
N GLU A 28 15.84 7.87 9.03
CA GLU A 28 15.89 9.28 9.43
C GLU A 28 15.58 9.50 10.93
N ARG A 29 14.83 8.57 11.54
CA ARG A 29 14.46 8.59 12.95
C ARG A 29 15.37 7.73 13.83
N GLY A 30 16.41 7.14 13.25
CA GLY A 30 17.44 6.34 13.94
C GLY A 30 17.10 4.85 14.07
N ALA A 31 16.05 4.35 13.41
CA ALA A 31 15.77 2.93 13.36
C ALA A 31 16.62 2.19 12.33
N HIS A 32 16.67 0.86 12.46
CA HIS A 32 17.25 -0.07 11.49
C HIS A 32 16.11 -0.88 10.85
N PRO A 33 15.60 -0.47 9.68
CA PRO A 33 14.56 -1.23 8.99
C PRO A 33 15.11 -2.53 8.40
N LEU A 34 14.31 -3.60 8.48
CA LEU A 34 14.53 -4.87 7.79
C LEU A 34 13.40 -5.07 6.79
N VAL A 35 13.70 -4.93 5.51
CA VAL A 35 12.71 -5.10 4.43
C VAL A 35 12.61 -6.59 4.08
N ALA A 36 11.47 -7.19 4.39
CA ALA A 36 11.14 -8.58 4.08
C ALA A 36 9.70 -8.67 3.55
N PRO A 37 9.48 -8.35 2.26
CA PRO A 37 8.15 -8.33 1.67
C PRO A 37 7.46 -9.68 1.83
N ALA A 38 6.22 -9.66 2.33
CA ALA A 38 5.38 -10.86 2.51
C ALA A 38 4.05 -10.75 1.76
N ILE A 39 3.87 -9.68 0.99
CA ILE A 39 2.66 -9.36 0.23
C ILE A 39 3.09 -8.98 -1.18
N GLU A 40 2.37 -9.49 -2.18
CA GLU A 40 2.52 -9.14 -3.59
C GLU A 40 1.16 -8.72 -4.14
N ARG A 41 1.15 -7.77 -5.08
CA ARG A 41 -0.07 -7.35 -5.78
C ARG A 41 0.06 -7.69 -7.26
N PHE A 42 -1.04 -8.13 -7.83
CA PHE A 42 -1.16 -8.44 -9.24
C PHE A 42 -2.46 -7.86 -9.77
N SER A 43 -2.44 -7.45 -11.02
CA SER A 43 -3.66 -7.01 -11.70
C SER A 43 -4.59 -8.20 -11.91
N VAL A 44 -5.89 -7.94 -11.81
CA VAL A 44 -6.95 -8.88 -12.18
C VAL A 44 -7.54 -8.46 -13.53
N PRO A 45 -8.28 -9.35 -14.24
CA PRO A 45 -8.94 -8.97 -15.48
C PRO A 45 -9.88 -7.78 -15.31
N ASP A 46 -9.90 -6.89 -16.31
CA ASP A 46 -10.62 -5.62 -16.24
C ASP A 46 -12.12 -5.75 -16.60
N GLU A 47 -12.54 -6.87 -17.20
CA GLU A 47 -13.91 -7.04 -17.69
C GLU A 47 -14.98 -6.89 -16.59
N PRO A 48 -14.83 -7.48 -15.39
CA PRO A 48 -15.79 -7.29 -14.30
C PRO A 48 -15.85 -5.83 -13.82
N LEU A 49 -14.72 -5.14 -13.75
CA LEU A 49 -14.67 -3.71 -13.39
C LEU A 49 -15.38 -2.88 -14.46
N GLY A 50 -15.11 -3.14 -15.73
CA GLY A 50 -15.78 -2.47 -16.84
C GLY A 50 -17.30 -2.63 -16.81
N GLU A 51 -17.81 -3.81 -16.46
CA GLU A 51 -19.25 -4.04 -16.29
C GLU A 51 -19.83 -3.29 -15.07
N ALA A 52 -19.11 -3.30 -13.94
CA ALA A 52 -19.51 -2.54 -12.76
C ALA A 52 -19.58 -1.03 -13.06
N LEU A 53 -18.60 -0.49 -13.81
CA LEU A 53 -18.59 0.91 -14.24
C LEU A 53 -19.76 1.24 -15.18
N ARG A 54 -20.06 0.38 -16.16
CA ARG A 54 -21.26 0.55 -17.02
C ARG A 54 -22.55 0.56 -16.21
N SER A 55 -22.62 -0.30 -15.18
CA SER A 55 -23.77 -0.37 -14.27
C SER A 55 -23.93 0.89 -13.43
N LEU A 56 -22.82 1.42 -12.92
CA LEU A 56 -22.78 2.68 -12.18
C LEU A 56 -23.27 3.84 -13.04
N VAL A 57 -22.77 3.97 -14.28
CA VAL A 57 -23.20 4.99 -15.24
C VAL A 57 -24.69 4.85 -15.59
N ALA A 58 -25.19 3.62 -15.67
CA ALA A 58 -26.62 3.35 -15.88
C ALA A 58 -27.50 3.60 -14.63
N GLY A 59 -26.92 4.10 -13.52
CA GLY A 59 -27.66 4.43 -12.30
C GLY A 59 -28.04 3.23 -11.43
N ARG A 60 -27.46 2.05 -11.68
CA ARG A 60 -27.75 0.83 -10.89
C ARG A 60 -27.11 0.85 -9.51
N PHE A 61 -26.12 1.72 -9.30
CA PHE A 61 -25.48 1.96 -8.02
C PHE A 61 -25.52 3.46 -7.72
N ALA A 62 -25.74 3.81 -6.45
CA ALA A 62 -25.70 5.20 -6.01
C ALA A 62 -24.27 5.68 -5.78
N TRP A 63 -23.40 4.83 -5.25
CA TRP A 63 -22.05 5.18 -4.77
C TRP A 63 -20.98 4.23 -5.32
N ALA A 64 -19.75 4.73 -5.34
CA ALA A 64 -18.53 3.95 -5.52
C ALA A 64 -17.61 4.18 -4.31
N VAL A 65 -16.89 3.15 -3.87
CA VAL A 65 -16.03 3.20 -2.68
C VAL A 65 -14.65 2.64 -3.02
N PHE A 66 -13.61 3.38 -2.65
CA PHE A 66 -12.21 3.03 -2.84
C PHE A 66 -11.55 2.83 -1.47
N THR A 67 -11.04 1.63 -1.19
CA THR A 67 -10.53 1.26 0.14
C THR A 67 -9.01 1.23 0.23
N SER A 68 -8.30 1.43 -0.88
CA SER A 68 -6.85 1.41 -0.98
C SER A 68 -6.37 2.25 -2.15
N GLU A 69 -5.09 2.62 -2.13
CA GLU A 69 -4.45 3.35 -3.24
C GLU A 69 -4.50 2.57 -4.57
N ALA A 70 -4.40 1.24 -4.53
CA ALA A 70 -4.47 0.39 -5.71
C ALA A 70 -5.90 0.12 -6.21
N GLY A 71 -6.93 0.60 -5.49
CA GLY A 71 -8.34 0.33 -5.77
C GLY A 71 -8.99 1.43 -6.58
#